data_AF-A0A6L5JZN6-F1
#
_entry.id   AF-A0A6L5JZN6-F1
#
_cell.length_a   1.000
_cell.length_b   1.000
_cell.length_c   1.000
_cell.angle_alpha   90.00
_cell.angle_beta   90.00
_cell.angle_gamma   90.00
#
_symmetry.space_group_name_H-M   'P 1'
#
loop_
_entity.id
_entity.type
_entity.pdbx_description
1 polymer ?
#
loop_
_entity_poly.entity_id
_entity_poly.type
_entity_poly.pdbx_seq_one_letter_code
_entity_poly.pdbx_strand_id
1 'polypeptide(L)'
;MLIPIGHESSTVRRLPWITFIIMASCLVVHILVTLDLNKREGDLENAAREFLGYYVEHPYLELDPEALNLIFGERLTEQIQEQLDIIREEASREIHLFRQEQQEELNQLAENLKNIINDIPYRKYGFIPAKGSFLGLLTYMFIHGGWFHLLGNLLFLYLTGPFIEDVWGRPMYAAFYLIGGAFLIRYWKTKIEFFYIFLPFFFIRGTFKAPAWLMLPLWFALEFFNAKVMDAINPLGGGGVAHWAHIWGFVFGIVVAIGMKYFRIEEKYVQPKIEAQTTYEDEGFKVLEEAAQMKETGKLDAAYAHLVEAARRNPKHKELIEGLWELGAEMGKESESARFLVALIESEVRRNQMETAAGHFWKLRERIPQGTISPTHKVMLIQHLKDRMEVEDARALASELLDEVNADSPPVLLINFANAALELSPAIAERVIAFCL
;
A
#
# COMPACT_ATOMS: atom_id res chain seq x y z
N MET A 1 1.13 13.13 19.59
CA MET A 1 1.74 11.97 18.90
C MET A 1 0.66 10.90 18.85
N LEU A 2 0.00 10.73 17.70
CA LEU A 2 -1.05 9.74 17.51
C LEU A 2 -0.40 8.48 16.95
N ILE A 3 -0.36 7.41 17.76
CA ILE A 3 0.25 6.13 17.38
C ILE A 3 -0.85 5.22 16.85
N PRO A 4 -0.82 4.81 15.57
CA PRO A 4 -1.76 3.82 15.05
C PRO A 4 -1.33 2.45 15.57
N ILE A 5 -2.08 1.93 16.55
CA ILE A 5 -1.78 0.66 17.25
C ILE A 5 -2.47 -0.54 16.58
N GLY A 6 -3.25 -0.32 15.52
CA GLY A 6 -3.88 -1.37 14.72
C GLY A 6 -5.12 -0.92 13.95
N HIS A 7 -5.55 -1.73 12.99
CA HIS A 7 -6.87 -1.66 12.36
C HIS A 7 -7.47 -3.08 12.31
N GLU A 8 -8.67 -3.21 12.87
CA GLU A 8 -9.70 -4.29 12.86
C GLU A 8 -9.31 -5.79 12.88
N SER A 9 -8.08 -6.21 12.59
CA SER A 9 -7.61 -7.60 12.73
C SER A 9 -6.09 -7.76 12.86
N SER A 10 -5.30 -6.68 12.71
CA SER A 10 -3.84 -6.72 12.83
C SER A 10 -3.35 -5.72 13.87
N THR A 11 -2.79 -6.25 14.96
CA THR A 11 -2.00 -5.50 15.94
C THR A 11 -0.54 -5.70 15.59
N VAL A 12 0.23 -4.61 15.55
CA VAL A 12 1.68 -4.68 15.37
C VAL A 12 2.25 -5.41 16.59
N ARG A 13 2.68 -6.66 16.42
CA ARG A 13 3.11 -7.53 17.53
C ARG A 13 4.51 -7.17 18.00
N ARG A 14 5.34 -6.55 17.15
CA ARG A 14 6.73 -6.19 17.40
C ARG A 14 7.00 -4.73 17.07
N LEU A 15 7.78 -4.06 17.91
CA LEU A 15 8.19 -2.67 17.65
C LEU A 15 8.95 -2.57 16.31
N PRO A 16 8.53 -1.66 15.40
CA PRO A 16 9.05 -1.55 14.04
C PRO A 16 10.35 -0.72 14.00
N TRP A 17 11.40 -1.30 14.58
CA TRP A 17 12.68 -0.61 14.75
C TRP A 17 13.34 -0.27 13.41
N ILE A 18 13.15 -1.08 12.37
CA ILE A 18 13.72 -0.77 11.04
C ILE A 18 12.99 0.42 10.42
N THR A 19 11.66 0.45 10.48
CA THR A 19 10.88 1.63 10.07
C THR A 19 11.37 2.89 10.79
N PHE A 20 11.54 2.84 12.11
CA PHE A 20 12.02 4.01 12.87
C PHE A 20 13.45 4.42 12.55
N ILE A 21 14.35 3.45 12.32
CA ILE A 21 15.74 3.74 11.92
C ILE A 21 15.77 4.40 10.53
N ILE A 22 14.95 3.94 9.59
CA ILE A 22 14.83 4.56 8.26
C ILE A 22 14.29 5.98 8.39
N MET A 23 13.22 6.18 9.18
CA MET A 23 12.66 7.51 9.42
C MET A 23 13.66 8.48 10.05
N ALA A 24 14.40 8.02 11.06
CA ALA A 24 15.45 8.81 11.70
C ALA A 24 16.59 9.13 10.73
N SER A 25 16.97 8.18 9.88
CA SER A 25 18.00 8.37 8.85
C SER A 25 17.57 9.41 7.81
N CYS A 26 16.32 9.34 7.31
CA CYS A 26 15.76 10.35 6.40
C CYS A 26 15.75 11.74 7.04
N LEU A 27 15.38 11.85 8.32
CA LEU A 27 15.37 13.12 9.03
C LEU A 27 16.78 13.69 9.20
N VAL A 28 17.75 12.87 9.63
CA VAL A 28 19.15 13.28 9.79
C VAL A 28 19.75 13.71 8.46
N VAL A 29 19.56 12.92 7.40
CA VAL A 29 20.04 13.26 6.05
C VAL A 29 19.41 14.56 5.57
N HIS A 30 18.10 14.76 5.77
CA HIS A 30 17.44 16.00 5.38
C HIS A 30 18.03 17.22 6.10
N ILE A 31 18.24 17.13 7.42
CA ILE A 31 18.87 18.22 8.19
C ILE A 31 20.28 18.53 7.65
N LEU A 32 21.11 17.50 7.42
CA LEU A 32 22.46 17.68 6.89
C LEU A 32 22.45 18.30 5.50
N VAL A 33 21.55 17.85 4.63
CA VAL A 33 21.38 18.39 3.28
C VAL A 33 20.93 19.86 3.32
N THR A 34 19.95 20.20 4.17
CA THR A 34 19.49 21.59 4.32
C THR A 34 20.60 22.51 4.85
N LEU A 35 21.39 22.05 5.82
CA LEU A 35 22.51 22.83 6.34
C LEU A 35 23.59 23.07 5.27
N ASP A 36 23.92 22.05 4.47
CA ASP A 36 24.90 22.17 3.39
C ASP A 36 24.39 23.05 2.24
N LEU A 37 23.09 22.96 1.91
CA LEU A 37 22.46 23.82 0.90
C LEU A 37 22.48 25.29 1.29
N ASN A 38 22.09 25.63 2.52
CA ASN A 38 22.10 27.01 2.99
C ASN A 38 23.50 27.62 2.92
N LYS A 39 24.54 26.81 3.11
CA LYS A 39 25.93 27.27 2.95
C LYS A 39 26.28 27.49 1.48
N ARG A 40 25.92 26.54 0.61
CA ARG A 40 26.27 26.55 -0.81
C ARG A 40 25.45 27.55 -1.64
N GLU A 41 24.27 27.94 -1.18
CA GLU A 41 23.45 28.97 -1.84
C GLU A 41 24.21 30.30 -1.91
N GLY A 42 24.87 30.70 -0.82
CA GLY A 42 25.73 31.90 -0.82
C GLY A 42 26.96 31.75 -1.74
N ASP A 43 27.62 30.59 -1.74
CA ASP A 43 28.75 30.33 -2.62
C ASP A 43 28.33 30.37 -4.11
N LEU A 44 27.15 29.83 -4.41
CA LEU A 44 26.55 29.82 -5.75
C LEU A 44 26.19 31.24 -6.22
N GLU A 45 25.53 32.03 -5.38
CA GLU A 45 25.18 33.42 -5.70
C GLU A 45 26.44 34.25 -5.97
N ASN A 46 27.50 34.08 -5.18
CA ASN A 46 28.76 34.78 -5.38
C ASN A 46 29.45 34.35 -6.68
N ALA A 47 29.56 33.04 -6.94
CA ALA A 47 30.18 32.54 -8.16
C ALA A 47 29.40 32.95 -9.43
N ALA A 48 28.07 32.93 -9.39
CA ALA A 48 27.23 33.39 -10.50
C ALA A 48 27.38 34.90 -10.71
N ARG A 49 27.47 35.69 -9.63
CA ARG A 49 27.70 37.14 -9.69
C ARG A 49 29.07 37.48 -10.27
N GLU A 50 30.13 36.77 -9.85
CA GLU A 50 31.48 36.94 -10.39
C GLU A 50 31.53 36.59 -11.88
N PHE A 51 30.98 35.43 -12.26
CA PHE A 51 30.94 34.98 -13.66
C PHE A 51 30.18 35.96 -14.57
N LEU A 52 28.95 36.32 -14.21
CA LEU A 52 28.13 37.23 -15.02
C LEU A 52 28.65 38.66 -14.94
N GLY A 53 29.14 39.10 -13.77
CA GLY A 53 29.72 40.43 -13.59
C GLY A 53 30.97 40.63 -14.45
N TYR A 54 31.86 39.64 -14.47
CA TYR A 54 33.06 39.66 -15.30
C TYR A 54 32.71 39.76 -16.80
N TYR A 55 31.68 39.01 -17.25
CA TYR A 55 31.20 39.11 -18.63
C TYR A 55 30.58 40.47 -18.96
N VAL A 56 29.82 41.08 -18.04
CA VAL A 56 29.25 42.41 -18.26
C VAL A 56 30.33 43.48 -18.43
N GLU A 57 31.47 43.34 -17.74
CA GLU A 57 32.64 44.21 -17.91
C GLU A 57 33.42 43.90 -19.20
N HIS A 58 33.34 42.66 -19.69
CA HIS A 58 34.08 42.15 -20.86
C HIS A 58 33.13 41.51 -21.90
N PRO A 59 32.17 42.25 -22.47
CA PRO A 59 31.09 41.67 -23.28
C PRO A 59 31.54 41.04 -24.61
N TYR A 60 32.78 41.25 -25.04
CA TYR A 60 33.35 40.71 -26.28
C TYR A 60 33.88 39.27 -26.15
N LEU A 61 33.85 38.70 -24.94
CA LEU A 61 34.28 37.33 -24.64
C LEU A 61 33.20 36.30 -25.02
N GLU A 62 33.58 35.02 -25.05
CA GLU A 62 32.66 33.91 -25.28
C GLU A 62 32.15 33.34 -23.96
N LEU A 63 30.83 33.29 -23.78
CA LEU A 63 30.21 32.65 -22.62
C LEU A 63 30.14 31.13 -22.80
N ASP A 64 30.35 30.41 -21.70
CA ASP A 64 30.10 28.98 -21.63
C ASP A 64 28.57 28.72 -21.62
N PRO A 65 28.01 28.08 -22.67
CA PRO A 65 26.58 27.82 -22.76
C PRO A 65 26.09 26.85 -21.68
N GLU A 66 26.93 25.93 -21.20
CA GLU A 66 26.59 25.00 -20.13
C GLU A 66 26.44 25.75 -18.80
N ALA A 67 27.35 26.68 -18.52
CA ALA A 67 27.28 27.51 -17.31
C ALA A 67 26.01 28.37 -17.27
N LEU A 68 25.63 28.96 -18.41
CA LEU A 68 24.38 29.72 -18.54
C LEU A 68 23.14 28.85 -18.37
N ASN A 69 23.11 27.68 -19.01
CA ASN A 69 22.03 26.71 -18.89
C ASN A 69 21.81 26.27 -17.44
N LEU A 70 22.89 26.16 -16.66
CA LEU A 70 22.79 25.80 -15.25
C LEU A 70 22.20 26.93 -14.38
N ILE A 71 22.45 28.20 -14.70
CA ILE A 71 21.88 29.35 -13.96
C ILE A 71 20.42 29.60 -14.34
N PHE A 72 20.14 29.67 -15.65
CA PHE A 72 18.87 30.18 -16.18
C PHE A 72 17.92 29.07 -16.65
N GLY A 73 18.42 27.84 -16.86
CA GLY A 73 17.68 26.76 -17.51
C GLY A 73 17.67 26.89 -19.04
N GLU A 74 17.46 25.78 -19.76
CA GLU A 74 17.60 25.71 -21.24
C GLU A 74 16.77 26.78 -21.97
N ARG A 75 15.48 26.89 -21.61
CA ARG A 75 14.54 27.78 -22.31
C ARG A 75 14.86 29.26 -22.14
N LEU A 76 15.29 29.67 -20.94
CA LEU A 76 15.63 31.07 -20.67
C LEU A 76 17.03 31.39 -21.21
N THR A 77 17.93 30.41 -21.24
CA THR A 77 19.27 30.56 -21.82
C THR A 77 19.19 30.84 -23.31
N GLU A 78 18.37 30.12 -24.08
CA GLU A 78 18.16 30.43 -25.51
C GLU A 78 17.71 31.89 -25.74
N GLN A 79 16.83 32.41 -24.88
CA GLN A 79 16.32 33.78 -24.98
C GLN A 79 17.36 34.84 -24.61
N ILE A 80 18.16 34.57 -23.57
CA ILE A 80 19.18 35.50 -23.09
C ILE A 80 20.39 35.48 -24.04
N GLN A 81 20.80 34.31 -24.53
CA GLN A 81 21.94 34.13 -25.42
C GLN A 81 21.82 35.01 -26.67
N GLU A 82 20.65 35.06 -27.30
CA GLU A 82 20.42 35.90 -28.50
C GLU A 82 20.70 37.39 -28.23
N GLN A 83 20.29 37.90 -27.07
CA GLN A 83 20.56 39.28 -26.67
C GLN A 83 22.04 39.51 -26.35
N LEU A 84 22.67 38.56 -25.67
CA LEU A 84 24.08 38.64 -25.30
C LEU A 84 25.00 38.57 -26.52
N ASP A 85 24.64 37.80 -27.55
CA ASP A 85 25.39 37.68 -28.79
C ASP A 85 25.40 39.01 -29.57
N ILE A 86 24.28 39.74 -29.59
CA ILE A 86 24.21 41.08 -30.22
C ILE A 86 25.16 42.06 -29.51
N ILE A 87 25.13 42.09 -28.17
CA ILE A 87 26.00 42.95 -27.35
C ILE A 87 27.47 42.59 -27.59
N ARG A 88 27.77 41.29 -27.67
CA ARG A 88 29.11 40.76 -27.94
C ARG A 88 29.62 41.16 -29.32
N GLU A 89 28.81 41.04 -30.36
CA GLU A 89 29.18 41.43 -31.72
C GLU A 89 29.52 42.91 -31.81
N GLU A 90 28.78 43.77 -31.10
CA GLU A 90 29.06 45.20 -31.04
C GLU A 90 30.38 45.48 -30.30
N ALA A 91 30.59 44.88 -29.13
CA ALA A 91 31.80 45.04 -28.33
C ALA A 91 33.07 44.47 -29.00
N SER A 92 32.91 43.43 -29.84
CA SER A 92 34.01 42.76 -30.54
C SER A 92 34.60 43.57 -31.70
N ARG A 93 33.99 44.73 -32.06
CA ARG A 93 34.48 45.60 -33.13
C ARG A 93 35.73 46.38 -32.73
N GLU A 94 35.98 46.55 -31.44
CA GLU A 94 37.18 47.18 -30.91
C GLU A 94 38.34 46.19 -30.75
N ILE A 95 39.58 46.69 -30.78
CA ILE A 95 40.78 45.86 -30.61
C ILE A 95 41.06 45.66 -29.13
N HIS A 96 40.98 44.40 -28.67
CA HIS A 96 41.19 44.01 -27.27
C HIS A 96 42.53 43.26 -27.11
N LEU A 97 43.54 43.93 -26.57
CA LEU A 97 44.93 43.43 -26.47
C LEU A 97 45.12 42.24 -25.53
N PHE A 98 44.22 42.06 -24.54
CA PHE A 98 44.31 41.01 -23.51
C PHE A 98 43.20 39.96 -23.62
N ARG A 99 42.53 39.88 -24.77
CA ARG A 99 41.34 39.03 -24.96
C ARG A 99 41.55 37.57 -24.56
N GLN A 100 42.72 36.99 -24.84
CA GLN A 100 43.00 35.60 -24.51
C GLN A 100 43.10 35.37 -23.00
N GLU A 101 43.82 36.22 -22.28
CA GLU A 101 43.96 36.14 -20.81
C GLU A 101 42.61 36.34 -20.13
N GLN A 102 41.82 37.30 -20.60
CA GLN A 102 40.46 37.55 -20.09
C GLN A 102 39.49 36.40 -20.39
N GLN A 103 39.64 35.74 -21.54
CA GLN A 103 38.84 34.56 -21.87
C GLN A 103 39.20 33.38 -20.96
N GLU A 104 40.49 33.18 -20.64
CA GLU A 104 40.92 32.15 -19.70
C GLU A 104 40.36 32.40 -18.29
N GLU A 105 40.35 33.66 -17.83
CA GLU A 105 39.75 34.05 -16.56
C GLU A 105 38.24 33.77 -16.54
N LEU A 106 37.51 34.16 -17.60
CA LEU A 106 36.07 33.87 -17.72
C LEU A 106 35.79 32.35 -17.73
N ASN A 107 36.60 31.57 -18.44
CA ASN A 107 36.49 30.11 -18.45
C ASN A 107 36.73 29.51 -17.06
N GLN A 108 37.68 30.06 -16.31
CA GLN A 108 37.98 29.61 -14.96
C GLN A 108 36.83 29.92 -13.98
N LEU A 109 36.18 31.07 -14.13
CA LEU A 109 34.97 31.44 -13.39
C LEU A 109 33.79 30.51 -13.75
N ALA A 110 33.61 30.19 -15.05
CA ALA A 110 32.60 29.24 -15.51
C ALA A 110 32.81 27.84 -14.90
N GLU A 111 34.05 27.35 -14.88
CA GLU A 111 34.39 26.07 -14.26
C GLU A 111 34.17 26.09 -12.74
N ASN A 112 34.53 27.17 -12.05
CA ASN A 112 34.26 27.31 -10.62
C ASN A 112 32.76 27.23 -10.31
N LEU A 113 31.95 27.96 -11.08
CA LEU A 113 30.49 27.92 -11.00
C LEU A 113 29.94 26.51 -11.23
N LYS A 114 30.36 25.84 -12.31
CA LYS A 114 29.94 24.46 -12.63
C LYS A 114 30.31 23.48 -11.51
N ASN A 115 31.49 23.63 -10.91
CA ASN A 115 31.94 22.81 -9.79
C ASN A 115 31.04 23.02 -8.56
N ILE A 116 30.76 24.27 -8.18
CA ILE A 116 29.86 24.58 -7.05
C ILE A 116 28.48 23.97 -7.26
N ILE A 117 27.91 24.13 -8.48
CA ILE A 117 26.59 23.59 -8.84
C ILE A 117 26.58 22.07 -8.78
N ASN A 118 27.60 21.40 -9.31
CA ASN A 118 27.69 19.95 -9.29
C ASN A 118 27.89 19.38 -7.89
N ASP A 119 28.44 20.17 -6.97
CA ASP A 119 28.72 19.79 -5.60
C ASP A 119 27.53 20.03 -4.66
N ILE A 120 26.44 20.65 -5.15
CA ILE A 120 25.15 20.77 -4.46
C ILE A 120 24.63 19.37 -4.09
N PRO A 121 24.20 19.14 -2.83
CA PRO A 121 23.77 17.82 -2.35
C PRO A 121 22.78 17.07 -3.25
N TYR A 122 21.80 17.77 -3.83
CA TYR A 122 20.81 17.18 -4.73
C TYR A 122 21.42 16.67 -6.04
N ARG A 123 22.45 17.33 -6.57
CA ARG A 123 23.15 16.88 -7.80
C ARG A 123 24.25 15.88 -7.51
N LYS A 124 24.88 15.98 -6.33
CA LYS A 124 26.00 15.13 -5.89
C LYS A 124 25.54 13.76 -5.40
N TYR A 125 24.53 13.74 -4.55
CA TYR A 125 24.02 12.53 -3.90
C TYR A 125 22.63 12.11 -4.43
N GLY A 126 21.94 12.96 -5.20
CA GLY A 126 20.74 12.56 -5.91
C GLY A 126 21.06 11.68 -7.13
N PHE A 127 20.04 11.00 -7.65
CA PHE A 127 20.16 10.22 -8.86
C PHE A 127 19.79 11.05 -10.09
N ILE A 128 20.78 11.36 -10.92
CA ILE A 128 20.60 11.97 -12.24
C ILE A 128 20.86 10.87 -13.28
N PRO A 129 19.84 10.39 -14.03
CA PRO A 129 19.99 9.27 -14.96
C PRO A 129 21.13 9.45 -15.98
N ALA A 130 21.34 10.69 -16.45
CA ALA A 130 22.40 11.02 -17.38
C ALA A 130 23.83 10.83 -16.81
N LYS A 131 24.01 10.88 -15.48
CA LYS A 131 25.31 10.70 -14.81
C LYS A 131 25.61 9.25 -14.41
N GLY A 132 24.60 8.37 -14.35
CA GLY A 132 24.79 6.96 -14.01
C GLY A 132 25.42 6.69 -12.62
N SER A 133 25.23 7.59 -11.65
CA SER A 133 25.87 7.47 -10.32
C SER A 133 25.29 6.32 -9.50
N PHE A 134 26.11 5.30 -9.21
CA PHE A 134 25.74 4.19 -8.33
C PHE A 134 25.51 4.65 -6.89
N LEU A 135 26.32 5.60 -6.40
CA LEU A 135 26.08 6.21 -5.10
C LEU A 135 24.74 6.94 -5.09
N GLY A 136 24.44 7.69 -6.16
CA GLY A 136 23.16 8.36 -6.36
C GLY A 136 21.97 7.39 -6.31
N LEU A 137 22.08 6.19 -6.90
CA LEU A 137 21.08 5.12 -6.82
C LEU A 137 20.82 4.61 -5.39
N LEU A 138 21.76 4.79 -4.47
CA LEU A 138 21.58 4.38 -3.07
C LEU A 138 21.15 5.54 -2.19
N THR A 139 21.67 6.75 -2.42
CA THR A 139 21.42 7.90 -1.56
C THR A 139 20.16 8.68 -1.92
N TYR A 140 19.62 8.55 -3.15
CA TYR A 140 18.42 9.28 -3.56
C TYR A 140 17.22 9.02 -2.66
N MET A 141 17.08 7.80 -2.10
CA MET A 141 15.94 7.41 -1.26
C MET A 141 15.88 8.17 0.08
N PHE A 142 16.99 8.79 0.49
CA PHE A 142 17.09 9.56 1.74
C PHE A 142 17.03 11.08 1.49
N ILE A 143 17.17 11.52 0.24
CA ILE A 143 17.23 12.94 -0.13
C ILE A 143 15.83 13.44 -0.47
N HIS A 144 15.43 14.52 0.18
CA HIS A 144 14.09 15.09 0.05
C HIS A 144 14.19 16.56 -0.33
N GLY A 145 13.44 16.99 -1.34
CA GLY A 145 13.45 18.37 -1.86
C GLY A 145 12.77 19.42 -0.97
N GLY A 146 12.41 19.08 0.27
CA GLY A 146 11.82 20.01 1.23
C GLY A 146 11.10 19.34 2.40
N TRP A 147 10.79 20.12 3.42
CA TRP A 147 10.15 19.65 4.66
C TRP A 147 8.80 18.98 4.44
N PHE A 148 7.95 19.53 3.57
CA PHE A 148 6.64 18.92 3.26
C PHE A 148 6.79 17.56 2.57
N HIS A 149 7.76 17.42 1.67
CA HIS A 149 8.06 16.16 1.00
C HIS A 149 8.52 15.12 2.02
N LEU A 150 9.48 15.49 2.89
CA LEU A 150 9.92 14.62 3.98
C LEU A 150 8.76 14.19 4.87
N LEU A 151 7.95 15.14 5.35
CA LEU A 151 6.83 14.84 6.24
C LEU A 151 5.80 13.91 5.60
N GLY A 152 5.49 14.09 4.31
CA GLY A 152 4.62 13.20 3.55
C GLY A 152 5.17 11.76 3.47
N ASN A 153 6.45 11.62 3.13
CA ASN A 153 7.11 10.31 3.05
C ASN A 153 7.21 9.63 4.42
N LEU A 154 7.55 10.39 5.47
CA LEU A 154 7.61 9.89 6.84
C LEU A 154 6.23 9.48 7.35
N LEU A 155 5.17 10.23 7.03
CA LEU A 155 3.79 9.88 7.38
C LEU A 155 3.35 8.59 6.68
N PHE A 156 3.62 8.45 5.39
CA PHE A 156 3.29 7.24 4.65
C PHE A 156 4.05 6.02 5.18
N LEU A 157 5.36 6.16 5.40
CA LEU A 157 6.21 5.12 5.97
C LEU A 157 5.78 4.76 7.40
N TYR A 158 5.34 5.74 8.19
CA TYR A 158 4.82 5.52 9.53
C TYR A 158 3.50 4.74 9.55
N LEU A 159 2.60 5.03 8.60
CA LEU A 159 1.30 4.37 8.50
C LEU A 159 1.40 2.93 7.96
N THR A 160 2.37 2.67 7.09
CA THR A 160 2.45 1.39 6.34
C THR A 160 3.61 0.49 6.79
N GLY A 161 4.76 1.08 7.10
CA GLY A 161 6.00 0.36 7.43
C GLY A 161 5.89 -0.62 8.61
N PRO A 162 5.28 -0.25 9.74
CA PRO A 162 5.18 -1.14 10.89
C PRO A 162 4.44 -2.45 10.61
N PHE A 163 3.38 -2.40 9.79
CA PHE A 163 2.60 -3.58 9.43
C PHE A 163 3.38 -4.48 8.48
N ILE A 164 4.11 -3.90 7.53
CA ILE A 164 4.92 -4.68 6.58
C ILE A 164 6.13 -5.30 7.29
N GLU A 165 6.80 -4.57 8.20
CA GLU A 165 7.92 -5.10 9.00
C GLU A 165 7.49 -6.27 9.90
N ASP A 166 6.29 -6.20 10.49
CA ASP A 166 5.75 -7.24 11.37
C ASP A 166 5.36 -8.51 10.60
N VAL A 167 4.81 -8.38 9.39
CA VAL A 167 4.40 -9.53 8.56
C VAL A 167 5.60 -10.18 7.86
N TRP A 168 6.59 -9.40 7.39
CA TRP A 168 7.67 -9.89 6.52
C TRP A 168 8.97 -10.15 7.28
N GLY A 169 9.11 -9.59 8.48
CA GLY A 169 10.34 -9.63 9.25
C GLY A 169 11.40 -8.64 8.75
N ARG A 170 12.20 -8.15 9.71
CA ARG A 170 13.23 -7.11 9.54
C ARG A 170 14.14 -7.24 8.31
N PRO A 171 14.78 -8.41 8.03
CA PRO A 171 15.71 -8.51 6.91
C PRO A 171 15.01 -8.52 5.54
N MET A 172 13.82 -9.10 5.43
CA MET A 172 13.05 -9.09 4.19
C MET A 172 12.43 -7.72 3.93
N TYR A 173 11.93 -7.04 4.97
CA TYR A 173 11.44 -5.67 4.86
C TYR A 173 12.55 -4.70 4.41
N ALA A 174 13.74 -4.79 5.00
CA ALA A 174 14.89 -3.98 4.58
C ALA A 174 15.30 -4.28 3.13
N ALA A 175 15.37 -5.55 2.74
CA ALA A 175 15.69 -5.94 1.37
C ALA A 175 14.64 -5.46 0.37
N PHE A 176 13.36 -5.53 0.71
CA PHE A 176 12.28 -5.13 -0.20
C PHE A 176 12.06 -3.62 -0.25
N TYR A 177 12.31 -2.89 0.83
CA TYR A 177 12.38 -1.44 0.84
C TYR A 177 13.46 -0.94 -0.15
N LEU A 178 14.58 -1.68 -0.25
CA LEU A 178 15.65 -1.42 -1.21
C LEU A 178 15.34 -1.89 -2.65
N ILE A 179 14.27 -2.66 -2.87
CA ILE A 179 13.94 -3.34 -4.15
C ILE A 179 12.47 -3.04 -4.58
N GLY A 180 11.85 -2.01 -3.99
CA GLY A 180 10.41 -1.85 -3.79
C GLY A 180 9.53 -1.52 -4.99
N GLY A 181 9.59 -2.30 -6.07
CA GLY A 181 8.56 -2.25 -7.12
C GLY A 181 8.03 -3.62 -7.56
N ALA A 182 8.50 -4.72 -6.97
CA ALA A 182 8.08 -6.07 -7.40
C ALA A 182 6.67 -6.49 -6.93
N PHE A 183 6.12 -5.84 -5.89
CA PHE A 183 4.82 -6.21 -5.30
C PHE A 183 3.61 -5.93 -6.21
N LEU A 184 3.69 -4.90 -7.05
CA LEU A 184 2.53 -4.33 -7.75
C LEU A 184 2.13 -5.07 -9.04
N ILE A 185 3.03 -5.89 -9.58
CA ILE A 185 2.75 -6.68 -10.80
C ILE A 185 1.98 -7.95 -10.48
N ARG A 186 2.17 -8.46 -9.25
CA ARG A 186 1.57 -9.72 -8.83
C ARG A 186 0.08 -9.61 -8.54
N TYR A 187 -0.38 -8.41 -8.17
CA TYR A 187 -1.75 -8.11 -7.73
C TYR A 187 -2.44 -7.00 -8.55
N TRP A 188 -2.17 -6.97 -9.86
CA TRP A 188 -2.71 -5.97 -10.80
C TRP A 188 -4.25 -5.85 -10.87
N LYS A 189 -4.99 -6.88 -10.43
CA LYS A 189 -6.46 -6.90 -10.36
C LYS A 189 -7.04 -6.40 -9.02
N THR A 190 -6.19 -6.15 -8.02
CA THR A 190 -6.65 -5.73 -6.70
C THR A 190 -7.27 -4.34 -6.78
N LYS A 191 -8.47 -4.19 -6.22
CA LYS A 191 -9.14 -2.89 -6.08
C LYS A 191 -8.59 -2.20 -4.85
N ILE A 192 -7.91 -1.09 -5.05
CA ILE A 192 -7.34 -0.28 -3.98
C ILE A 192 -8.43 0.70 -3.53
N GLU A 193 -8.64 0.78 -2.21
CA GLU A 193 -9.51 1.79 -1.60
C GLU A 193 -8.75 3.11 -1.49
N PHE A 194 -9.22 4.12 -2.21
CA PHE A 194 -8.67 5.46 -2.20
C PHE A 194 -9.56 6.36 -1.34
N PHE A 195 -8.93 7.03 -0.39
CA PHE A 195 -9.53 8.08 0.41
C PHE A 195 -9.26 9.44 -0.26
N TYR A 196 -10.30 10.25 -0.45
CA TYR A 196 -10.13 11.61 -0.98
C TYR A 196 -10.77 12.66 -0.07
N ILE A 197 -10.06 13.78 0.06
CA ILE A 197 -10.52 15.01 0.69
C ILE A 197 -10.26 16.16 -0.28
N PHE A 198 -11.30 16.90 -0.65
CA PHE A 198 -11.19 18.12 -1.45
C PHE A 198 -11.16 19.34 -0.53
N LEU A 199 -10.04 20.07 -0.50
CA LEU A 199 -9.75 21.10 0.51
C LEU A 199 -10.16 22.57 0.22
N PRO A 200 -10.92 22.94 -0.84
CA PRO A 200 -11.57 24.25 -0.88
C PRO A 200 -13.02 24.23 -0.38
N PHE A 201 -13.68 23.07 -0.27
CA PHE A 201 -15.06 22.93 0.21
C PHE A 201 -15.15 21.76 1.20
N PHE A 202 -15.05 22.07 2.49
CA PHE A 202 -14.85 21.19 3.65
C PHE A 202 -15.84 20.04 3.92
N PHE A 203 -16.60 19.53 2.94
CA PHE A 203 -17.65 18.53 3.20
C PHE A 203 -17.72 17.33 2.25
N ILE A 204 -16.87 17.24 1.21
CA ILE A 204 -16.83 16.05 0.35
C ILE A 204 -15.68 15.15 0.79
N ARG A 205 -16.00 14.16 1.63
CA ARG A 205 -15.13 13.06 2.04
C ARG A 205 -15.76 11.75 1.58
N GLY A 206 -14.96 10.87 0.97
CA GLY A 206 -15.44 9.59 0.50
C GLY A 206 -14.30 8.61 0.29
N THR A 207 -14.67 7.33 0.15
CA THR A 207 -13.77 6.29 -0.30
C THR A 207 -14.26 5.75 -1.64
N PHE A 208 -13.36 5.53 -2.59
CA PHE A 208 -13.71 4.84 -3.84
C PHE A 208 -12.73 3.71 -4.10
N LYS A 209 -13.25 2.62 -4.68
CA LYS A 209 -12.45 1.45 -5.05
C LYS A 209 -12.10 1.54 -6.51
N ALA A 210 -10.82 1.70 -6.83
CA ALA A 210 -10.36 1.66 -8.20
C ALA A 210 -9.35 0.52 -8.42
N PRO A 211 -9.40 -0.13 -9.58
CA PRO A 211 -8.51 -1.24 -9.85
C PRO A 211 -7.08 -0.72 -10.07
N ALA A 212 -6.09 -1.43 -9.51
CA ALA A 212 -4.69 -1.03 -9.58
C ALA A 212 -4.22 -0.85 -11.03
N TRP A 213 -4.66 -1.69 -11.99
CA TRP A 213 -4.29 -1.55 -13.40
C TRP A 213 -4.71 -0.23 -14.06
N LEU A 214 -5.71 0.48 -13.53
CA LEU A 214 -6.14 1.79 -14.04
C LEU A 214 -5.39 2.93 -13.36
N MET A 215 -5.24 2.82 -12.04
CA MET A 215 -4.62 3.86 -11.23
C MET A 215 -3.10 3.92 -11.40
N LEU A 216 -2.46 2.79 -11.74
CA LEU A 216 -1.02 2.71 -11.91
C LEU A 216 -0.50 3.46 -13.16
N PRO A 217 -1.07 3.27 -14.37
CA PRO A 217 -0.71 4.11 -15.52
C PRO A 217 -1.04 5.58 -15.29
N LEU A 218 -2.14 5.87 -14.60
CA LEU A 218 -2.54 7.25 -14.30
C LEU A 218 -1.57 7.94 -13.34
N TRP A 219 -1.16 7.25 -12.27
CA TRP A 219 -0.16 7.72 -11.32
C TRP A 219 1.22 7.84 -11.99
N PHE A 220 1.64 6.85 -12.78
CA PHE A 220 2.90 6.92 -13.53
C PHE A 220 2.92 8.09 -14.51
N ALA A 221 1.82 8.34 -15.23
CA ALA A 221 1.68 9.49 -16.12
C ALA A 221 1.71 10.82 -15.35
N LEU A 222 1.10 10.86 -14.17
CA LEU A 222 1.13 12.02 -13.29
C LEU A 222 2.54 12.29 -12.74
N GLU A 223 3.27 11.26 -12.29
CA GLU A 223 4.67 11.38 -11.86
C GLU A 223 5.56 11.83 -13.01
N PHE A 224 5.39 11.29 -14.23
CA PHE A 224 6.13 11.73 -15.41
C PHE A 224 5.85 13.19 -15.78
N PHE A 225 4.58 13.59 -15.72
CA PHE A 225 4.17 14.97 -15.95
C PHE A 225 4.74 15.90 -14.87
N ASN A 226 4.64 15.53 -13.60
CA ASN A 226 5.18 16.30 -12.49
C ASN A 226 6.71 16.38 -12.52
N ALA A 227 7.41 15.32 -12.93
CA ALA A 227 8.86 15.35 -13.15
C ALA A 227 9.24 16.44 -14.16
N LYS A 228 8.58 16.44 -15.32
CA LYS A 228 8.79 17.43 -16.38
C LYS A 228 8.46 18.85 -15.94
N VAL A 229 7.36 19.04 -15.22
CA VAL A 229 6.93 20.35 -14.73
C VAL A 229 7.89 20.88 -13.65
N MET A 230 8.31 20.03 -12.71
CA MET A 230 9.20 20.45 -11.62
C MET A 230 10.63 20.68 -12.09
N ASP A 231 11.13 19.91 -13.06
CA ASP A 231 12.42 20.19 -13.72
C ASP A 231 12.38 21.54 -14.48
N ALA A 232 11.23 21.93 -15.03
CA ALA A 232 11.08 23.20 -15.74
C ALA A 232 10.95 24.42 -14.79
N ILE A 233 10.36 24.23 -13.60
CA ILE A 233 10.12 25.33 -12.64
C ILE A 233 11.28 25.51 -11.65
N ASN A 234 11.99 24.43 -11.29
CA ASN A 234 13.12 24.51 -10.36
C ASN A 234 14.32 23.68 -10.85
N PRO A 235 15.04 24.16 -11.89
CA PRO A 235 16.15 23.43 -12.52
C PRO A 235 17.34 23.18 -11.58
N LEU A 236 17.52 24.05 -10.59
CA LEU A 236 18.62 24.03 -9.62
C LEU A 236 18.29 23.20 -8.37
N GLY A 237 17.03 23.15 -7.94
CA GLY A 237 16.61 22.46 -6.72
C GLY A 237 16.32 20.95 -6.85
N GLY A 238 16.46 20.37 -8.05
CA GLY A 238 16.22 18.94 -8.27
C GLY A 238 14.75 18.54 -8.09
N GLY A 239 13.81 19.44 -8.40
CA GLY A 239 12.38 19.23 -8.16
C GLY A 239 11.80 17.99 -8.84
N GLY A 240 12.25 17.66 -10.06
CA GLY A 240 11.80 16.45 -10.76
C GLY A 240 12.53 15.18 -10.33
N VAL A 241 13.65 15.26 -9.60
CA VAL A 241 14.48 14.10 -9.22
C VAL A 241 13.70 13.06 -8.43
N ALA A 242 12.82 13.50 -7.53
CA ALA A 242 12.00 12.59 -6.74
C ALA A 242 10.95 11.86 -7.59
N HIS A 243 10.37 12.54 -8.58
CA HIS A 243 9.42 11.93 -9.51
C HIS A 243 10.12 10.95 -10.47
N TRP A 244 11.33 11.30 -10.95
CA TRP A 244 12.18 10.38 -11.73
C TRP A 244 12.59 9.15 -10.94
N ALA A 245 12.89 9.30 -9.65
CA ALA A 245 13.20 8.20 -8.75
C ALA A 245 12.01 7.22 -8.60
N HIS A 246 10.78 7.72 -8.50
CA HIS A 246 9.58 6.88 -8.48
C HIS A 246 9.37 6.12 -9.80
N ILE A 247 9.59 6.78 -10.93
CA ILE A 247 9.49 6.18 -12.27
C ILE A 247 10.49 5.03 -12.43
N TRP A 248 11.76 5.26 -12.08
CA TRP A 248 12.81 4.25 -12.22
C TRP A 248 12.70 3.14 -11.17
N GLY A 249 12.27 3.45 -9.94
CA GLY A 249 11.96 2.45 -8.92
C GLY A 249 10.84 1.51 -9.35
N PHE A 250 9.81 2.05 -10.01
CA PHE A 250 8.72 1.27 -10.60
C PHE A 250 9.21 0.36 -11.74
N VAL A 251 10.02 0.90 -12.68
CA VAL A 251 10.62 0.13 -13.78
C VAL A 251 11.54 -0.98 -13.26
N PHE A 252 12.39 -0.68 -12.28
CA PHE A 252 13.27 -1.67 -11.66
C PHE A 252 12.46 -2.80 -11.00
N GLY A 253 11.41 -2.44 -10.26
CA GLY A 253 10.43 -3.38 -9.72
C GLY A 253 9.82 -4.30 -10.77
N ILE A 254 9.50 -3.76 -11.95
CA ILE A 254 9.01 -4.55 -13.08
C ILE A 254 10.02 -5.59 -13.52
N VAL A 255 11.26 -5.18 -13.73
CA VAL A 255 12.34 -6.08 -14.15
C VAL A 255 12.56 -7.18 -13.12
N VAL A 256 12.61 -6.84 -11.82
CA VAL A 256 12.79 -7.82 -10.74
C VAL A 256 11.63 -8.81 -10.67
N ALA A 257 10.38 -8.34 -10.75
CA ALA A 257 9.22 -9.24 -10.70
C ALA A 257 9.15 -10.18 -11.91
N ILE A 258 9.47 -9.67 -13.11
CA ILE A 258 9.56 -10.49 -14.32
C ILE A 258 10.68 -11.53 -14.16
N GLY A 259 11.84 -11.12 -13.64
CA GLY A 259 12.96 -12.02 -13.35
C GLY A 259 12.57 -13.11 -12.36
N MET A 260 11.97 -12.75 -11.23
CA MET A 260 11.48 -13.70 -10.22
C MET A 260 10.48 -14.71 -10.80
N LYS A 261 9.55 -14.24 -11.65
CA LYS A 261 8.58 -15.10 -12.35
C LYS A 261 9.25 -16.02 -13.37
N TYR A 262 10.19 -15.49 -14.16
CA TYR A 262 10.92 -16.24 -15.17
C TYR A 262 11.77 -17.35 -14.55
N PHE A 263 12.50 -17.03 -13.48
CA PHE A 263 13.35 -17.98 -12.75
C PHE A 263 12.60 -18.83 -11.72
N ARG A 264 11.27 -18.67 -11.61
CA ARG A 264 10.41 -19.39 -10.64
C ARG A 264 10.97 -19.38 -9.21
N ILE A 265 11.60 -18.27 -8.82
CA ILE A 265 12.25 -18.13 -7.51
C ILE A 265 11.21 -18.23 -6.40
N GLU A 266 9.99 -17.74 -6.66
CA GLU A 266 8.86 -17.83 -5.75
C GLU A 266 8.48 -19.29 -5.43
N GLU A 267 8.29 -20.13 -6.46
CA GLU A 267 7.96 -21.56 -6.29
C GLU A 267 9.08 -22.33 -5.59
N LYS A 268 10.34 -21.98 -5.87
CA LYS A 268 11.49 -22.77 -5.41
C LYS A 268 11.98 -22.40 -4.01
N TYR A 269 11.84 -21.15 -3.58
CA TYR A 269 12.46 -20.66 -2.34
C TYR A 269 11.53 -19.90 -1.40
N VAL A 270 10.44 -19.33 -1.91
CA VAL A 270 9.55 -18.45 -1.14
C VAL A 270 8.30 -19.21 -0.70
N GLN A 271 7.60 -19.87 -1.61
CA GLN A 271 6.42 -20.71 -1.31
C GLN A 271 6.72 -21.79 -0.27
N PRO A 272 7.80 -22.60 -0.37
CA PRO A 272 8.06 -23.63 0.63
C PRO A 272 8.35 -23.07 2.03
N LYS A 273 8.88 -21.85 2.11
CA LYS A 273 9.16 -21.18 3.40
C LYS A 273 7.92 -20.52 4.00
N ILE A 274 7.04 -19.97 3.16
CA ILE A 274 5.75 -19.43 3.60
C ILE A 274 4.88 -20.58 4.07
N GLU A 275 4.71 -21.64 3.25
CA GLU A 275 3.99 -22.86 3.61
C GLU A 275 4.58 -23.49 4.88
N ALA A 276 5.91 -23.66 4.99
CA ALA A 276 6.51 -24.17 6.22
C ALA A 276 6.29 -23.29 7.45
N GLN A 277 6.13 -21.97 7.33
CA GLN A 277 5.84 -21.08 8.47
C GLN A 277 4.34 -21.04 8.80
N THR A 278 3.46 -21.01 7.82
CA THR A 278 2.00 -21.02 8.03
C THR A 278 1.47 -22.39 8.46
N THR A 279 2.05 -23.48 7.94
CA THR A 279 1.58 -24.86 8.21
C THR A 279 2.14 -25.42 9.52
N TYR A 280 3.30 -24.93 10.02
CA TYR A 280 3.86 -25.37 11.30
C TYR A 280 3.48 -24.49 12.51
N GLU A 281 3.12 -23.22 12.32
CA GLU A 281 2.68 -22.36 13.44
C GLU A 281 1.16 -22.44 13.70
N ASP A 282 0.35 -22.86 12.74
CA ASP A 282 -1.08 -23.07 12.93
C ASP A 282 -1.38 -24.52 13.36
N GLU A 283 -1.66 -24.68 14.66
CA GLU A 283 -2.02 -25.97 15.28
C GLU A 283 -3.16 -26.67 14.51
N GLY A 284 -4.08 -25.93 13.89
CA GLY A 284 -5.22 -26.51 13.19
C GLY A 284 -4.85 -27.25 11.91
N PHE A 285 -3.92 -26.73 11.11
CA PHE A 285 -3.49 -27.39 9.87
C PHE A 285 -2.70 -28.67 10.14
N LYS A 286 -1.85 -28.67 11.17
CA LYS A 286 -1.10 -29.87 11.57
C LYS A 286 -2.04 -31.00 11.98
N VAL A 287 -3.07 -30.70 12.77
CA VAL A 287 -4.09 -31.69 13.18
C VAL A 287 -4.86 -32.21 11.97
N LEU A 288 -5.19 -31.36 10.98
CA LEU A 288 -5.85 -31.80 9.74
C LEU A 288 -4.98 -32.78 8.95
N GLU A 289 -3.68 -32.53 8.85
CA GLU A 289 -2.74 -33.42 8.18
C GLU A 289 -2.61 -34.77 8.92
N GLU A 290 -2.47 -34.74 10.24
CA GLU A 290 -2.44 -35.96 11.07
C GLU A 290 -3.73 -36.76 10.91
N ALA A 291 -4.90 -36.10 10.90
CA ALA A 291 -6.19 -36.74 10.67
C ALA A 291 -6.31 -37.33 9.25
N ALA A 292 -5.78 -36.65 8.23
CA ALA A 292 -5.75 -37.15 6.86
C ALA A 292 -4.88 -38.42 6.73
N GLN A 293 -3.71 -38.45 7.36
CA GLN A 293 -2.85 -39.65 7.39
C GLN A 293 -3.52 -40.81 8.14
N MET A 294 -4.23 -40.53 9.24
CA MET A 294 -5.03 -41.54 9.94
C MET A 294 -6.16 -42.08 9.06
N LYS A 295 -6.78 -41.23 8.23
CA LYS A 295 -7.79 -41.63 7.24
C LYS A 295 -7.20 -42.56 6.17
N GLU A 296 -6.06 -42.21 5.60
CA GLU A 296 -5.36 -43.04 4.58
C GLU A 296 -4.96 -44.41 5.12
N THR A 297 -4.58 -44.49 6.39
CA THR A 297 -4.22 -45.75 7.07
C THR A 297 -5.44 -46.55 7.56
N GLY A 298 -6.66 -46.11 7.22
CA GLY A 298 -7.92 -46.80 7.55
C GLY A 298 -8.40 -46.60 9.00
N LYS A 299 -7.78 -45.70 9.77
CA LYS A 299 -8.10 -45.44 11.18
C LYS A 299 -9.08 -44.28 11.34
N LEU A 300 -10.28 -44.43 10.76
CA LEU A 300 -11.29 -43.36 10.71
C LEU A 300 -11.74 -42.88 12.11
N ASP A 301 -11.96 -43.79 13.07
CA ASP A 301 -12.36 -43.41 14.43
C ASP A 301 -11.28 -42.64 15.19
N ALA A 302 -10.00 -42.96 14.95
CA ALA A 302 -8.89 -42.23 15.54
C ALA A 302 -8.76 -40.82 14.95
N ALA A 303 -8.91 -40.70 13.62
CA ALA A 303 -8.93 -39.41 12.92
C ALA A 303 -10.06 -38.52 13.44
N TYR A 304 -11.27 -39.08 13.60
CA TYR A 304 -12.43 -38.36 14.11
C TYR A 304 -12.23 -37.89 15.54
N ALA A 305 -11.78 -38.77 16.43
CA ALA A 305 -11.51 -38.41 17.83
C ALA A 305 -10.43 -37.32 17.94
N HIS A 306 -9.41 -37.37 17.09
CA HIS A 306 -8.34 -36.38 17.04
C HIS A 306 -8.86 -35.00 16.61
N LEU A 307 -9.70 -34.93 15.55
CA LEU A 307 -10.32 -33.69 15.11
C LEU A 307 -11.32 -33.13 16.13
N VAL A 308 -12.09 -33.99 16.82
CA VAL A 308 -13.00 -33.56 17.89
C VAL A 308 -12.24 -32.88 19.02
N GLU A 309 -11.12 -33.45 19.45
CA GLU A 309 -10.30 -32.89 20.52
C GLU A 309 -9.70 -31.53 20.11
N ALA A 310 -9.18 -31.43 18.89
CA ALA A 310 -8.65 -30.17 18.36
C ALA A 310 -9.73 -29.09 18.18
N ALA A 311 -10.90 -29.46 17.68
CA ALA A 311 -12.03 -28.54 17.50
C ALA A 311 -12.57 -28.03 18.86
N ARG A 312 -12.49 -28.83 19.94
CA ARG A 312 -12.83 -28.37 21.30
C ARG A 312 -11.84 -27.34 21.83
N ARG A 313 -10.54 -27.50 21.54
CA ARG A 313 -9.51 -26.54 21.94
C ARG A 313 -9.62 -25.24 21.13
N ASN A 314 -9.90 -25.37 19.83
CA ASN A 314 -9.95 -24.27 18.88
C ASN A 314 -11.33 -24.15 18.20
N PRO A 315 -12.41 -23.81 18.94
CA PRO A 315 -13.79 -23.84 18.45
C PRO A 315 -14.14 -22.73 17.44
N LYS A 316 -13.18 -21.87 17.09
CA LYS A 316 -13.33 -20.79 16.10
C LYS A 316 -12.53 -21.04 14.83
N HIS A 317 -11.73 -22.11 14.79
CA HIS A 317 -10.90 -22.44 13.65
C HIS A 317 -11.76 -23.09 12.57
N LYS A 318 -11.93 -22.40 11.45
CA LYS A 318 -12.88 -22.79 10.39
C LYS A 318 -12.53 -24.14 9.78
N GLU A 319 -11.29 -24.27 9.32
CA GLU A 319 -10.80 -25.43 8.57
C GLU A 319 -10.86 -26.72 9.40
N LEU A 320 -10.55 -26.63 10.71
CA LEU A 320 -10.70 -27.74 11.65
C LEU A 320 -12.14 -28.23 11.76
N ILE A 321 -13.09 -27.31 11.88
CA ILE A 321 -14.51 -27.63 12.04
C ILE A 321 -15.09 -28.13 10.72
N GLU A 322 -14.67 -27.58 9.58
CA GLU A 322 -15.06 -28.08 8.26
C GLU A 322 -14.52 -29.51 8.02
N GLY A 323 -13.25 -29.75 8.35
CA GLY A 323 -12.66 -31.09 8.25
C GLY A 323 -13.34 -32.11 9.17
N LEU A 324 -13.68 -31.70 10.41
CA LEU A 324 -14.46 -32.51 11.34
C LEU A 324 -15.87 -32.80 10.80
N TRP A 325 -16.54 -31.80 10.23
CA TRP A 325 -17.87 -31.94 9.64
C TRP A 325 -17.86 -32.95 8.47
N GLU A 326 -16.87 -32.84 7.58
CA GLU A 326 -16.75 -33.71 6.42
C GLU A 326 -16.45 -35.15 6.82
N LEU A 327 -15.47 -35.36 7.70
CA LEU A 327 -15.15 -36.70 8.19
C LEU A 327 -16.30 -37.30 9.00
N GLY A 328 -16.95 -36.50 9.84
CA GLY A 328 -18.11 -36.93 10.60
C GLY A 328 -19.25 -37.37 9.69
N ALA A 329 -19.49 -36.65 8.60
CA ALA A 329 -20.52 -37.01 7.65
C ALA A 329 -20.17 -38.23 6.78
N GLU A 330 -18.89 -38.47 6.48
CA GLU A 330 -18.44 -39.75 5.89
C GLU A 330 -18.67 -40.94 6.83
N MET A 331 -18.62 -40.72 8.14
CA MET A 331 -18.79 -41.74 9.17
C MET A 331 -20.25 -41.90 9.65
N GLY A 332 -21.21 -41.16 9.09
CA GLY A 332 -22.60 -41.14 9.56
C GLY A 332 -22.78 -40.54 10.97
N LYS A 333 -21.81 -39.72 11.41
CA LYS A 333 -21.82 -38.95 12.67
C LYS A 333 -22.17 -37.48 12.41
N GLU A 334 -23.10 -37.19 11.49
CA GLU A 334 -23.47 -35.81 11.15
C GLU A 334 -24.00 -35.05 12.36
N SER A 335 -24.83 -35.68 13.20
CA SER A 335 -25.47 -35.02 14.34
C SER A 335 -24.49 -34.61 15.45
N GLU A 336 -23.42 -35.39 15.65
CA GLU A 336 -22.36 -35.06 16.61
C GLU A 336 -21.50 -33.89 16.10
N SER A 337 -21.18 -33.92 14.81
CA SER A 337 -20.33 -32.93 14.14
C SER A 337 -21.05 -31.61 13.90
N ALA A 338 -22.38 -31.65 13.70
CA ALA A 338 -23.24 -30.49 13.51
C ALA A 338 -23.10 -29.46 14.64
N ARG A 339 -22.90 -29.92 15.87
CA ARG A 339 -22.78 -29.03 17.04
C ARG A 339 -21.58 -28.08 16.90
N PHE A 340 -20.48 -28.54 16.33
CA PHE A 340 -19.30 -27.72 16.09
C PHE A 340 -19.53 -26.74 14.94
N LEU A 341 -20.20 -27.19 13.86
CA LEU A 341 -20.54 -26.32 12.73
C LEU A 341 -21.53 -25.23 13.13
N VAL A 342 -22.55 -25.55 13.93
CA VAL A 342 -23.48 -24.57 14.51
C VAL A 342 -22.73 -23.55 15.37
N ALA A 343 -21.85 -24.00 16.28
CA ALA A 343 -21.07 -23.09 17.11
C ALA A 343 -20.17 -22.15 16.30
N LEU A 344 -19.61 -22.63 15.18
CA LEU A 344 -18.84 -21.83 14.24
C LEU A 344 -19.73 -20.77 13.58
N ILE A 345 -20.87 -21.16 12.99
CA ILE A 345 -21.83 -20.24 12.35
C ILE A 345 -22.21 -19.13 13.32
N GLU A 346 -22.61 -19.48 14.55
CA GLU A 346 -22.98 -18.47 15.54
C GLU A 346 -21.82 -17.54 15.91
N SER A 347 -20.59 -18.06 15.96
CA SER A 347 -19.41 -17.24 16.18
C SER A 347 -19.09 -16.32 15.00
N GLU A 348 -19.40 -16.72 13.76
CA GLU A 348 -19.21 -15.91 12.55
C GLU A 348 -20.25 -14.79 12.48
N VAL A 349 -21.52 -15.10 12.77
CA VAL A 349 -22.60 -14.11 12.87
C VAL A 349 -22.25 -13.03 13.91
N ARG A 350 -21.77 -13.43 15.11
CA ARG A 350 -21.32 -12.47 16.15
C ARG A 350 -20.13 -11.59 15.72
N ARG A 351 -19.31 -12.06 14.78
CA ARG A 351 -18.16 -11.33 14.24
C ARG A 351 -18.48 -10.53 12.98
N ASN A 352 -19.77 -10.44 12.61
CA ASN A 352 -20.24 -9.78 11.39
C ASN A 352 -19.70 -10.42 10.09
N GLN A 353 -19.37 -11.72 10.12
CA GLN A 353 -18.91 -12.48 8.96
C GLN A 353 -20.10 -13.19 8.29
N MET A 354 -21.06 -12.41 7.80
CA MET A 354 -22.38 -12.94 7.38
C MET A 354 -22.32 -13.83 6.14
N GLU A 355 -21.43 -13.56 5.18
CA GLU A 355 -21.30 -14.38 3.97
C GLU A 355 -20.81 -15.80 4.28
N THR A 356 -19.79 -15.93 5.15
CA THR A 356 -19.29 -17.24 5.58
C THR A 356 -20.29 -17.97 6.44
N ALA A 357 -20.97 -17.24 7.34
CA ALA A 357 -22.02 -17.80 8.19
C ALA A 357 -23.18 -18.37 7.37
N ALA A 358 -23.64 -17.64 6.34
CA ALA A 358 -24.67 -18.11 5.42
C ALA A 358 -24.21 -19.36 4.66
N GLY A 359 -22.98 -19.37 4.13
CA GLY A 359 -22.40 -20.53 3.46
C GLY A 359 -22.37 -21.78 4.34
N HIS A 360 -21.90 -21.66 5.58
CA HIS A 360 -21.88 -22.76 6.54
C HIS A 360 -23.28 -23.19 6.97
N PHE A 361 -24.22 -22.25 7.11
CA PHE A 361 -25.61 -22.56 7.43
C PHE A 361 -26.27 -23.41 6.35
N TRP A 362 -26.06 -23.08 5.07
CA TRP A 362 -26.57 -23.90 3.96
C TRP A 362 -25.86 -25.25 3.86
N LYS A 363 -24.55 -25.31 4.13
CA LYS A 363 -23.79 -26.58 4.21
C LYS A 363 -24.33 -27.51 5.31
N LEU A 364 -24.75 -26.94 6.45
CA LEU A 364 -25.42 -27.69 7.52
C LEU A 364 -26.77 -28.24 7.03
N ARG A 365 -27.58 -27.40 6.37
CA ARG A 365 -28.94 -27.71 5.90
C ARG A 365 -28.97 -28.74 4.77
N GLU A 366 -27.93 -28.79 3.94
CA GLU A 366 -27.80 -29.77 2.87
C GLU A 366 -27.83 -31.21 3.38
N ARG A 367 -27.19 -31.48 4.53
CA ARG A 367 -27.13 -32.83 5.11
C ARG A 367 -28.08 -33.04 6.29
N ILE A 368 -28.39 -31.97 7.02
CA ILE A 368 -29.35 -32.00 8.13
C ILE A 368 -30.41 -30.94 7.84
N PRO A 369 -31.51 -31.29 7.15
CA PRO A 369 -32.57 -30.33 6.81
C PRO A 369 -33.16 -29.61 8.03
N GLN A 370 -33.24 -30.29 9.17
CA GLN A 370 -33.70 -29.79 10.46
C GLN A 370 -32.60 -29.07 11.28
N GLY A 371 -31.40 -28.88 10.72
CA GLY A 371 -30.29 -28.18 11.36
C GLY A 371 -30.64 -26.71 11.56
N THR A 372 -30.61 -26.24 12.82
CA THR A 372 -31.05 -24.89 13.18
C THR A 372 -29.96 -24.16 13.97
N ILE A 373 -30.04 -22.83 13.97
CA ILE A 373 -29.19 -21.92 14.76
C ILE A 373 -30.09 -21.06 15.65
N SER A 374 -29.53 -20.29 16.59
CA SER A 374 -30.37 -19.48 17.46
C SER A 374 -31.34 -18.55 16.68
N PRO A 375 -32.57 -18.34 17.18
CA PRO A 375 -33.54 -17.43 16.58
C PRO A 375 -32.98 -16.04 16.29
N THR A 376 -32.14 -15.51 17.19
CA THR A 376 -31.49 -14.20 17.01
C THR A 376 -30.52 -14.19 15.84
N HIS A 377 -29.71 -15.25 15.68
CA HIS A 377 -28.79 -15.35 14.54
C HIS A 377 -29.54 -15.60 13.22
N LYS A 378 -30.69 -16.29 13.24
CA LYS A 378 -31.57 -16.40 12.06
C LYS A 378 -32.06 -15.04 11.58
N VAL A 379 -32.50 -14.15 12.48
CA VAL A 379 -32.91 -12.78 12.09
C VAL A 379 -31.77 -12.04 11.38
N MET A 380 -30.53 -12.17 11.88
CA MET A 380 -29.36 -11.54 11.25
C MET A 380 -29.07 -12.12 9.86
N LEU A 381 -29.20 -13.44 9.67
CA LEU A 381 -29.08 -14.05 8.34
C LEU A 381 -30.21 -13.62 7.40
N ILE A 382 -31.46 -13.53 7.88
CA ILE A 382 -32.59 -13.05 7.09
C ILE A 382 -32.32 -11.63 6.55
N GLN A 383 -31.79 -10.74 7.40
CA GLN A 383 -31.42 -9.38 7.00
C GLN A 383 -30.31 -9.39 5.95
N HIS A 384 -29.25 -10.18 6.13
CA HIS A 384 -28.16 -10.31 5.15
C HIS A 384 -28.64 -10.83 3.80
N LEU A 385 -29.47 -11.88 3.79
CA LEU A 385 -30.04 -12.45 2.56
C LEU A 385 -30.94 -11.43 1.83
N LYS A 386 -31.72 -10.65 2.59
CA LYS A 386 -32.53 -9.56 2.04
C LYS A 386 -31.66 -8.50 1.35
N ASP A 387 -30.59 -8.06 2.01
CA ASP A 387 -29.67 -7.05 1.47
C ASP A 387 -28.96 -7.52 0.19
N ARG A 388 -28.85 -8.84 0.02
CA ARG A 388 -28.31 -9.52 -1.17
C ARG A 388 -29.33 -9.77 -2.28
N MET A 389 -30.59 -9.38 -2.08
CA MET A 389 -31.72 -9.69 -2.96
C MET A 389 -32.06 -11.18 -3.10
N GLU A 390 -31.63 -12.01 -2.14
CA GLU A 390 -31.97 -13.44 -2.04
C GLU A 390 -33.31 -13.61 -1.29
N VAL A 391 -34.36 -12.99 -1.85
CA VAL A 391 -35.65 -12.76 -1.17
C VAL A 391 -36.41 -14.05 -0.85
N GLU A 392 -36.33 -15.06 -1.72
CA GLU A 392 -37.04 -16.33 -1.51
C GLU A 392 -36.44 -17.13 -0.32
N ASP A 393 -35.11 -17.18 -0.23
CA ASP A 393 -34.42 -17.85 0.88
C ASP A 393 -34.64 -17.10 2.20
N ALA A 394 -34.60 -15.76 2.16
CA ALA A 394 -34.94 -14.93 3.30
C ALA A 394 -36.38 -15.15 3.78
N ARG A 395 -37.33 -15.29 2.84
CA ARG A 395 -38.75 -15.55 3.15
C ARG A 395 -38.96 -16.95 3.72
N ALA A 396 -38.30 -17.96 3.16
CA ALA A 396 -38.37 -19.33 3.67
C ALA A 396 -37.84 -19.42 5.11
N LEU A 397 -36.68 -18.78 5.37
CA LEU A 397 -36.09 -18.74 6.71
C LEU A 397 -36.94 -17.92 7.70
N ALA A 398 -37.57 -16.84 7.25
CA ALA A 398 -38.53 -16.07 8.05
C ALA A 398 -39.78 -16.89 8.39
N SER A 399 -40.30 -17.70 7.46
CA SER A 399 -41.44 -18.57 7.73
C SER A 399 -41.12 -19.62 8.79
N GLU A 400 -39.93 -20.23 8.73
CA GLU A 400 -39.50 -21.20 9.75
C GLU A 400 -39.32 -20.52 11.12
N LEU A 401 -38.70 -19.35 11.16
CA LEU A 401 -38.50 -18.61 12.40
C LEU A 401 -39.84 -18.22 13.05
N LEU A 402 -40.89 -17.97 12.26
CA LEU A 402 -42.23 -17.69 12.77
C LEU A 402 -42.81 -18.86 13.59
N ASP A 403 -42.51 -20.10 13.20
CA ASP A 403 -42.96 -21.29 13.92
C ASP A 403 -42.15 -21.55 15.22
N GLU A 404 -40.96 -20.94 15.33
CA GLU A 404 -40.07 -21.04 16.51
C GLU A 404 -40.34 -19.99 17.58
N VAL A 405 -40.95 -18.84 17.22
CA VAL A 405 -41.20 -17.72 18.14
C VAL A 405 -42.66 -17.66 18.62
N ASN A 406 -42.86 -17.05 19.79
CA ASN A 406 -44.16 -16.87 20.41
C ASN A 406 -44.18 -15.61 21.29
N ALA A 407 -45.29 -15.35 21.99
CA ALA A 407 -45.45 -14.19 22.88
C ALA A 407 -44.47 -14.17 24.07
N ASP A 408 -43.94 -15.32 24.49
CA ASP A 408 -42.95 -15.42 25.58
C ASP A 408 -41.50 -15.20 25.09
N SER A 409 -41.30 -15.02 23.78
CA SER A 409 -39.98 -14.80 23.19
C SER A 409 -39.42 -13.42 23.57
N PRO A 410 -38.08 -13.24 23.63
CA PRO A 410 -37.50 -11.97 24.02
C PRO A 410 -38.00 -10.79 23.16
N PRO A 411 -38.47 -9.67 23.76
CA PRO A 411 -39.04 -8.56 23.00
C PRO A 411 -38.10 -7.99 21.92
N VAL A 412 -36.80 -7.96 22.19
CA VAL A 412 -35.78 -7.51 21.23
C VAL A 412 -35.71 -8.43 20.00
N LEU A 413 -35.87 -9.75 20.19
CA LEU A 413 -35.91 -10.70 19.08
C LEU A 413 -37.15 -10.46 18.21
N LEU A 414 -38.32 -10.31 18.84
CA LEU A 414 -39.58 -10.10 18.14
C LEU A 414 -39.59 -8.78 17.35
N ILE A 415 -39.08 -7.68 17.94
CA ILE A 415 -38.95 -6.39 17.26
C ILE A 415 -38.02 -6.49 16.04
N ASN A 416 -36.82 -7.09 16.22
CA ASN A 416 -35.87 -7.23 15.13
C ASN A 416 -36.39 -8.15 14.02
N PHE A 417 -37.12 -9.20 14.39
CA PHE A 417 -37.74 -10.11 13.44
C PHE A 417 -38.88 -9.43 12.67
N ALA A 418 -39.76 -8.69 13.33
CA ALA A 418 -40.82 -7.92 12.69
C ALA A 418 -40.23 -6.94 11.66
N ASN A 419 -39.18 -6.21 12.04
CA ASN A 419 -38.48 -5.27 11.15
C ASN A 419 -37.85 -5.97 9.94
N ALA A 420 -37.24 -7.15 10.14
CA ALA A 420 -36.69 -7.93 9.04
C ALA A 420 -37.79 -8.46 8.09
N ALA A 421 -38.95 -8.83 8.64
CA ALA A 421 -40.06 -9.44 7.90
C ALA A 421 -40.95 -8.43 7.15
N LEU A 422 -41.01 -7.16 7.55
CA LEU A 422 -41.88 -6.12 6.96
C LEU A 422 -41.81 -6.05 5.43
N GLU A 423 -40.60 -6.14 4.88
CA GLU A 423 -40.35 -6.06 3.43
C GLU A 423 -40.38 -7.43 2.73
N LEU A 424 -40.33 -8.53 3.50
CA LEU A 424 -40.31 -9.90 2.97
C LEU A 424 -41.71 -10.51 2.85
N SER A 425 -42.54 -10.30 3.88
CA SER A 425 -43.90 -10.80 3.99
C SER A 425 -44.69 -10.00 5.05
N PRO A 426 -45.61 -9.11 4.62
CA PRO A 426 -46.45 -8.35 5.54
C PRO A 426 -47.25 -9.23 6.52
N ALA A 427 -47.69 -10.41 6.08
CA ALA A 427 -48.43 -11.35 6.92
C ALA A 427 -47.57 -11.95 8.05
N ILE A 428 -46.29 -12.21 7.81
CA ILE A 428 -45.36 -12.67 8.87
C ILE A 428 -45.13 -11.52 9.85
N ALA A 429 -44.86 -10.30 9.35
CA ALA A 429 -44.63 -9.14 10.18
C ALA A 429 -45.82 -8.83 11.11
N GLU A 430 -47.05 -8.83 10.59
CA GLU A 430 -48.27 -8.63 11.39
C GLU A 430 -48.42 -9.65 12.52
N ARG A 431 -48.11 -10.92 12.23
CA ARG A 431 -48.22 -12.00 13.21
C ARG A 431 -47.16 -11.91 14.31
N VAL A 432 -45.94 -11.48 13.97
CA VAL A 432 -44.87 -11.24 14.96
C VAL A 432 -45.18 -10.00 15.80
N ILE A 433 -45.74 -8.94 15.19
CA ILE A 433 -46.21 -7.75 15.91
C ILE A 433 -47.30 -8.12 16.93
N ALA A 434 -48.20 -9.04 16.58
CA ALA A 434 -49.20 -9.55 17.51
C ALA A 434 -48.62 -10.28 18.72
N PHE A 435 -47.39 -10.83 18.64
CA PHE A 435 -46.68 -11.38 19.80
C PHE A 435 -46.04 -10.30 20.68
N CYS A 436 -45.92 -9.06 20.19
CA CYS A 436 -45.32 -7.94 20.93
C CYS A 436 -46.34 -7.12 21.73
N LEU A 437 -47.62 -7.26 21.40
CA LEU A 437 -48.77 -6.58 22.01
C LEU A 437 -49.43 -7.48 23.06
#